data_AF-A0A0E0NNJ4-F1
#
_entry.id   AF-A0A0E0NNJ4-F1
#
_cell.length_a   1.000
_cell.length_b   1.000
_cell.length_c   1.000
_cell.angle_alpha   90.00
_cell.angle_beta   90.00
_cell.angle_gamma   90.00
#
_symmetry.space_group_name_H-M   'P 1'
#
loop_
_entity.id
_entity.type
_entity.pdbx_description
1 polymer ?
#
loop_
_entity_poly.entity_id
_entity_poly.type
_entity_poly.pdbx_seq_one_letter_code
_entity_poly.pdbx_strand_id
1 'polypeptide(L)'
;MREVTPTQPTGLDGQILVHTRVAWRVKGIIQVSRTIGDVYLKEQEYSMDPVFRSIGPPIPLKQLALSAEPSIQVRKLKPNDMFLIFASDGP
;
A
#
# COMPACT_ATOMS: atom_id res chain seq x y z
N MET A 1 -27.15 -14.97 5.48
CA MET A 1 -26.13 -13.89 5.42
C MET A 1 -25.35 -14.13 4.14
N ARG A 2 -25.54 -13.30 3.10
CA ARG A 2 -24.83 -13.50 1.82
C ARG A 2 -23.39 -12.98 2.01
N GLU A 3 -22.40 -13.84 1.82
CA GLU A 3 -21.02 -13.40 1.67
C GLU A 3 -20.96 -12.47 0.45
N VAL A 4 -20.70 -11.20 0.70
CA VAL A 4 -20.41 -10.24 -0.36
C VAL A 4 -18.97 -10.50 -0.77
N THR A 5 -18.77 -11.16 -1.90
CA THR A 5 -17.44 -11.30 -2.50
C THR A 5 -16.84 -9.91 -2.66
N PRO A 6 -15.69 -9.60 -2.05
CA PRO A 6 -15.15 -8.26 -2.11
C PRO A 6 -14.80 -7.95 -3.57
N THR A 7 -15.43 -6.92 -4.12
CA THR A 7 -15.16 -6.44 -5.47
C THR A 7 -13.74 -5.88 -5.51
N GLN A 8 -12.97 -6.30 -6.50
CA GLN A 8 -11.60 -5.83 -6.69
C GLN A 8 -11.57 -4.29 -6.80
N PRO A 9 -10.67 -3.59 -6.09
CA PRO A 9 -10.54 -2.14 -6.22
C PRO A 9 -10.18 -1.76 -7.65
N THR A 10 -10.98 -0.89 -8.25
CA THR A 10 -10.78 -0.41 -9.63
C THR A 10 -9.53 0.47 -9.70
N GLY A 11 -8.50 0.01 -10.41
CA GLY A 11 -7.30 0.80 -10.71
C GLY A 11 -5.95 0.08 -10.56
N LEU A 12 -5.92 -1.12 -9.95
CA LEU A 12 -4.71 -1.94 -9.82
C LEU A 12 -4.95 -3.33 -10.42
N ASP A 13 -4.01 -3.80 -11.25
CA ASP A 13 -4.04 -5.15 -11.81
C ASP A 13 -4.31 -6.20 -10.74
N GLY A 14 -5.12 -7.21 -11.06
CA GLY A 14 -5.51 -8.27 -10.11
C GLY A 14 -4.34 -9.10 -9.57
N GLN A 15 -3.13 -8.93 -10.09
CA GLN A 15 -1.90 -9.54 -9.58
C GLN A 15 -1.20 -8.71 -8.48
N ILE A 16 -1.64 -7.47 -8.23
CA ILE A 16 -1.07 -6.59 -7.20
C ILE A 16 -1.85 -6.70 -5.90
N LEU A 17 -3.17 -6.71 -5.94
CA LEU A 17 -4.02 -6.76 -4.75
C LEU A 17 -4.47 -8.19 -4.44
N VAL A 18 -4.24 -8.63 -3.21
CA VAL A 18 -4.64 -9.94 -2.69
C VAL A 18 -5.54 -9.72 -1.48
N HIS A 19 -6.74 -10.32 -1.50
CA HIS A 19 -7.61 -10.32 -0.34
C HIS A 19 -7.17 -11.44 0.62
N THR A 20 -6.62 -11.07 1.78
CA THR A 20 -6.13 -12.01 2.79
C THR A 20 -6.21 -11.39 4.18
N ARG A 21 -6.40 -12.23 5.20
CA ARG A 21 -6.58 -11.78 6.60
C ARG A 21 -7.67 -10.71 6.73
N VAL A 22 -8.78 -10.89 6.02
CA VAL A 22 -9.97 -10.01 6.05
C VAL A 22 -9.70 -8.58 5.53
N ALA A 23 -8.64 -8.40 4.74
CA ALA A 23 -8.33 -7.11 4.12
C ALA A 23 -7.71 -7.24 2.73
N TRP A 24 -7.83 -6.19 1.93
CA TRP A 24 -7.06 -6.04 0.71
C TRP A 24 -5.63 -5.64 1.04
N ARG A 25 -4.66 -6.36 0.49
CA ARG A 25 -3.23 -6.13 0.70
C ARG A 25 -2.47 -6.13 -0.61
N VAL A 26 -1.52 -5.22 -0.73
CA VAL A 26 -0.53 -5.23 -1.81
C VAL A 26 0.35 -6.47 -1.63
N LYS A 27 0.37 -7.33 -2.65
CA LYS A 27 1.06 -8.64 -2.69
C LYS A 27 0.74 -9.56 -1.50
N GLY A 28 -0.37 -9.32 -0.81
CA GLY A 28 -0.75 -10.07 0.41
C GLY A 28 -0.01 -9.63 1.69
N ILE A 29 0.81 -8.58 1.63
CA ILE A 29 1.73 -8.21 2.71
C ILE A 29 1.20 -6.99 3.47
N ILE A 30 0.97 -5.88 2.78
CA ILE A 30 0.72 -4.58 3.40
C ILE A 30 -0.59 -3.96 2.93
N GLN A 31 -1.28 -3.22 3.81
CA GLN A 31 -2.60 -2.61 3.54
C GLN A 31 -2.53 -1.18 2.98
N VAL A 32 -1.33 -0.66 2.74
CA VAL A 32 -1.11 0.66 2.13
C VAL A 32 -0.46 0.51 0.77
N SER A 33 -0.71 1.47 -0.12
CA SER A 33 -0.13 1.52 -1.48
C SER A 33 1.08 2.44 -1.60
N ARG A 34 1.36 3.23 -0.54
CA ARG A 34 2.50 4.15 -0.47
C ARG A 34 3.19 4.01 0.88
N THR A 35 4.52 3.90 0.85
CA THR A 35 5.35 3.78 2.07
C THR A 35 6.69 4.46 1.88
N ILE A 36 7.38 4.72 2.99
CA ILE A 36 8.82 4.98 3.01
C ILE A 36 9.48 3.68 3.49
N GLY A 37 10.56 3.23 2.84
CA GLY A 37 11.14 1.89 3.08
C GLY A 37 10.64 0.84 2.09
N ASP A 38 10.47 -0.42 2.53
CA ASP A 38 9.92 -1.54 1.73
C ASP A 38 10.49 -1.68 0.31
N VAL A 39 11.81 -1.50 0.16
CA VAL A 39 12.47 -1.43 -1.16
C VAL A 39 12.21 -2.67 -2.02
N TYR A 40 12.08 -3.84 -1.40
CA TYR A 40 11.76 -5.13 -2.04
C TYR A 40 10.35 -5.19 -2.67
N LEU A 41 9.46 -4.23 -2.36
CA LEU A 41 8.14 -4.06 -2.99
C LEU A 41 8.10 -2.92 -4.02
N LYS A 42 9.22 -2.19 -4.16
CA LYS A 42 9.35 -1.07 -5.06
C LYS A 42 10.17 -1.48 -6.25
N GLU A 43 11.40 -1.93 -6.03
CA GLU A 43 12.37 -2.20 -7.08
C GLU A 43 12.49 -3.70 -7.38
N GLN A 44 12.50 -4.06 -8.67
CA GLN A 44 12.60 -5.46 -9.10
C GLN A 44 13.91 -6.13 -8.66
N GLU A 45 15.00 -5.36 -8.65
CA GLU A 45 16.35 -5.79 -8.28
C GLU A 45 16.40 -6.39 -6.86
N TYR A 46 15.65 -5.80 -5.93
CA TYR A 46 15.60 -6.23 -4.54
C TYR A 46 14.46 -7.22 -4.24
N SER A 47 13.48 -7.33 -5.14
CA SER A 47 12.27 -8.15 -4.93
C SER A 47 12.54 -9.66 -4.82
N MET A 48 13.66 -10.10 -5.39
CA MET A 48 14.14 -11.49 -5.36
C MET A 48 15.46 -11.64 -4.59
N ASP A 49 15.95 -10.56 -3.98
CA ASP A 49 17.24 -10.56 -3.28
C ASP A 49 17.15 -11.43 -2.00
N PRO A 50 18.04 -12.41 -1.82
CA PRO A 50 18.10 -13.24 -0.62
C PRO A 50 18.19 -12.47 0.70
N VAL A 51 18.70 -11.24 0.71
CA VAL A 51 18.77 -10.37 1.90
C VAL A 51 17.39 -10.14 2.51
N PHE A 52 16.33 -10.07 1.70
CA PHE A 52 14.96 -9.84 2.18
C PHE A 52 14.18 -11.11 2.50
N ARG A 53 14.82 -12.29 2.40
CA ARG A 53 14.16 -13.59 2.64
C ARG A 53 13.72 -13.78 4.09
N SER A 54 14.34 -13.06 5.04
CA SER A 54 13.93 -13.03 6.45
C SER A 54 12.61 -12.25 6.66
N ILE A 55 12.26 -11.35 5.74
CA ILE A 55 11.07 -10.48 5.82
C ILE A 55 9.88 -11.13 5.10
N GLY A 56 10.13 -11.96 4.09
CA GLY A 56 9.09 -12.69 3.40
C GLY A 56 9.61 -13.59 2.27
N PRO A 57 8.73 -14.37 1.63
CA PRO A 57 9.07 -15.11 0.44
C PRO A 57 9.44 -14.14 -0.71
N PRO A 58 10.31 -14.55 -1.65
CA PRO A 58 10.62 -13.75 -2.84
C PRO A 58 9.35 -13.39 -3.62
N ILE A 59 9.26 -12.13 -4.06
CA ILE A 59 8.05 -11.59 -4.67
C ILE A 59 8.39 -11.18 -6.10
N PRO A 60 8.02 -11.96 -7.12
CA PRO A 60 8.24 -11.54 -8.49
C PRO A 60 7.39 -10.30 -8.78
N LEU A 61 8.06 -9.15 -8.91
CA LEU A 61 7.46 -7.89 -9.32
C LEU A 61 7.56 -7.76 -10.84
N LYS A 62 6.42 -7.70 -11.53
CA LYS A 62 6.37 -7.29 -12.95
C LYS A 62 6.37 -5.77 -13.12
N GLN A 63 5.89 -5.07 -12.09
CA GLN A 63 5.81 -3.62 -11.99
C GLN A 63 5.87 -3.22 -10.51
N LEU A 64 6.20 -1.96 -10.24
CA LEU A 64 6.30 -1.42 -8.88
C LEU A 64 4.98 -1.66 -8.14
N ALA A 65 5.03 -2.29 -6.97
CA ALA A 65 3.82 -2.58 -6.19
C ALA A 65 3.47 -1.45 -5.20
N LEU A 66 4.47 -0.66 -4.80
CA LEU A 66 4.35 0.49 -3.91
C LEU A 66 5.05 1.71 -4.52
N SER A 67 4.62 2.90 -4.10
CA SER A 67 5.32 4.16 -4.39
C SER A 67 5.79 4.83 -3.10
N ALA A 68 6.94 5.51 -3.15
CA ALA A 68 7.37 6.43 -2.09
C ALA A 68 6.90 7.88 -2.33
N GLU A 69 6.32 8.14 -3.51
CA GLU A 69 5.89 9.48 -3.90
C GLU A 69 4.73 9.92 -3.00
N PRO A 70 4.79 11.09 -2.35
CA PRO A 70 3.67 11.59 -1.57
C PRO A 70 2.53 12.07 -2.46
N SER A 71 1.38 12.37 -1.85
CA SER A 71 0.37 13.22 -2.47
C SER A 71 0.48 14.60 -1.84
N ILE A 72 0.59 15.65 -2.66
CA ILE A 72 0.73 17.03 -2.20
C ILE A 72 -0.61 17.73 -2.41
N GLN A 73 -1.15 18.31 -1.34
CA GLN A 73 -2.36 19.12 -1.40
C GLN A 73 -2.08 20.50 -0.81
N VAL A 74 -2.52 21.55 -1.53
CA VAL A 74 -2.39 22.94 -1.10
C VAL A 74 -3.78 23.49 -0.81
N ARG A 75 -3.96 24.09 0.37
CA ARG A 75 -5.23 24.71 0.78
C ARG A 75 -4.98 26.11 1.35
N LYS A 76 -5.80 27.07 0.92
CA LYS A 76 -5.85 28.41 1.51
C LYS A 76 -6.69 28.39 2.78
N LEU A 77 -6.14 28.88 3.88
CA LEU A 77 -6.84 28.98 5.17
C LEU A 77 -7.88 30.12 5.14
N LYS A 78 -9.00 29.91 5.82
CA LYS A 78 -10.06 30.90 6.03
C LYS A 78 -10.03 31.42 7.48
N PRO A 79 -10.62 32.61 7.77
CA PRO A 79 -10.63 33.18 9.11
C PRO A 79 -11.21 32.29 10.21
N ASN A 80 -12.09 31.34 9.86
CA ASN A 80 -12.75 30.43 10.80
C ASN A 80 -12.07 29.04 10.89
N ASP A 81 -10.97 28.80 10.17
CA ASP A 81 -10.20 27.56 10.30
C ASP A 81 -9.37 27.64 11.60
N MET A 82 -9.74 26.87 12.64
CA MET A 82 -9.12 26.98 13.97
C MET A 82 -7.92 26.06 14.17
N PHE A 83 -7.97 24.83 13.65
CA PHE A 83 -6.89 23.85 13.78
C PHE A 83 -6.96 22.79 12.68
N LEU A 84 -5.82 22.11 12.48
CA LEU A 84 -5.68 20.95 11.60
C LEU A 84 -5.09 19.81 12.43
N ILE A 85 -5.70 18.63 12.34
CA ILE A 85 -5.27 17.44 13.07
C ILE A 85 -4.76 16.43 12.07
N PHE A 86 -3.55 15.91 12.34
CA PHE A 86 -2.99 14.76 11.63
C PHE A 86 -2.97 13.57 12.60
N ALA A 87 -3.44 12.42 12.14
CA ALA A 87 -3.47 11.18 12.91
C ALA A 87 -3.20 9.99 11.98
N SER A 88 -2.62 8.93 12.53
CA SER A 88 -2.51 7.63 11.87
C SER A 88 -3.84 6.86 11.96
N ASP A 89 -3.95 5.77 11.21
CA ASP A 89 -5.14 4.89 11.14
C ASP A 89 -5.48 4.20 12.47
N GLY A 90 -4.49 4.04 13.36
CA GLY A 90 -4.68 3.49 14.69
C GLY A 90 -4.73 1.94 14.71
N PRO A 91 -4.58 1.33 15.90
CA PRO A 91 -4.71 -0.12 16.07
C PRO A 91 -6.14 -0.65 15.92
#